data_AF-A0AAU4K129-F1
#
_entry.id   AF-A0AAU4K129-F1
#
_cell.length_a   1.000
_cell.length_b   1.000
_cell.length_c   1.000
_cell.angle_alpha   90.00
_cell.angle_beta   90.00
_cell.angle_gamma   90.00
#
_symmetry.space_group_name_H-M   'P 1'
#
loop_
_entity.id
_entity.type
_entity.pdbx_description
1 polymer ?
#
loop_
_entity_poly.entity_id
_entity_poly.type
_entity_poly.pdbx_seq_one_letter_code
_entity_poly.pdbx_strand_id
1 'polypeptide(L)' 'MRLILDVDLDALDGDAAAEVGRILRYWAGAAAQLPLDRAVSHDLMDSQYRMVGTFRIE' A
#
# COMPACT_ATOMS: atom_id res chain seq x y z
N MET A 1 2.28 17.69 -2.93
CA MET A 1 2.14 16.52 -2.05
C MET A 1 0.93 15.73 -2.46
N ARG A 2 1.16 14.46 -2.77
CA ARG A 2 0.22 13.47 -3.25
C ARG A 2 0.57 12.15 -2.57
N LEU A 3 -0.45 11.45 -2.11
CA LEU A 3 -0.34 10.09 -1.62
C LEU A 3 -0.74 9.14 -2.76
N ILE A 4 0.11 8.17 -3.05
CA ILE A 4 -0.09 7.18 -4.12
C ILE A 4 0.04 5.79 -3.54
N LEU A 5 -0.99 4.95 -3.74
CA LEU A 5 -0.86 3.51 -3.65
C LEU A 5 -0.79 2.95 -5.07
N ASP A 6 0.36 2.39 -5.41
CA ASP A 6 0.63 1.76 -6.68
C ASP A 6 0.71 0.26 -6.44
N VAL A 7 -0.29 -0.49 -6.92
CA VAL A 7 -0.45 -1.93 -6.65
C VAL A 7 -0.48 -2.68 -7.97
N ASP A 8 0.41 -3.66 -8.10
CA ASP A 8 0.37 -4.64 -9.18
C ASP A 8 -0.72 -5.68 -8.86
N LEU A 9 -1.84 -5.61 -9.60
CA LEU A 9 -2.97 -6.50 -9.40
C LEU A 9 -2.70 -7.94 -9.86
N ASP A 10 -1.77 -8.13 -10.80
CA ASP A 10 -1.39 -9.45 -11.31
C ASP A 10 -0.43 -10.18 -10.34
N ALA A 11 0.23 -9.43 -9.44
CA ALA A 11 1.10 -9.98 -8.40
C ALA A 11 0.36 -10.46 -7.13
N LEU A 12 -0.91 -10.06 -6.95
CA LEU A 12 -1.71 -10.42 -5.78
C LEU A 12 -2.06 -11.91 -5.78
N ASP A 13 -1.97 -12.54 -4.60
CA ASP A 13 -2.41 -13.93 -4.45
C ASP A 13 -3.92 -14.01 -4.26
N GLY A 14 -4.54 -15.04 -4.83
CA GLY A 14 -5.95 -15.36 -4.60
C GLY A 14 -6.92 -14.24 -5.01
N ASP A 15 -7.77 -13.81 -4.06
CA ASP A 15 -8.79 -12.79 -4.31
C ASP A 15 -8.17 -11.38 -4.26
N ALA A 16 -7.90 -10.84 -5.45
CA ALA A 16 -7.32 -9.51 -5.62
C ALA A 16 -8.14 -8.41 -4.92
N ALA A 17 -9.48 -8.50 -4.91
CA ALA A 17 -10.32 -7.48 -4.26
C ALA A 17 -10.18 -7.55 -2.74
N ALA A 18 -10.10 -8.76 -2.17
CA ALA A 18 -9.87 -8.96 -0.75
C ALA A 18 -8.48 -8.43 -0.33
N GLU A 19 -7.44 -8.69 -1.12
CA GLU A 19 -6.08 -8.22 -0.84
C GLU A 19 -5.95 -6.70 -0.96
N VAL A 20 -6.48 -6.09 -2.02
CA VAL A 20 -6.53 -4.62 -2.15
C VAL A 20 -7.26 -4.00 -0.96
N GLY A 21 -8.40 -4.57 -0.57
CA GLY A 21 -9.15 -4.11 0.59
C GLY A 21 -8.33 -4.18 1.89
N ARG A 22 -7.53 -5.25 2.08
CA ARG A 22 -6.64 -5.40 3.24
C ARG A 22 -5.55 -4.34 3.25
N ILE A 23 -4.89 -4.11 2.11
CA ILE A 23 -3.85 -3.09 1.94
C ILE A 23 -4.42 -1.70 2.29
N LEU A 24 -5.58 -1.35 1.72
CA LEU A 24 -6.23 -0.06 1.98
C LEU A 24 -6.56 0.15 3.46
N ARG A 25 -7.13 -0.87 4.14
CA ARG A 25 -7.46 -0.77 5.57
C ARG A 25 -6.22 -0.57 6.44
N TYR A 26 -5.13 -1.29 6.14
CA TYR A 26 -3.88 -1.14 6.88
C TYR A 26 -3.32 0.28 6.76
N TRP A 27 -3.18 0.80 5.53
CA TRP A 27 -2.60 2.13 5.31
C TRP A 27 -3.52 3.27 5.75
N ALA A 28 -4.83 3.10 5.67
CA ALA A 28 -5.77 4.04 6.30
C ALA A 28 -5.56 4.12 7.82
N GLY A 29 -5.31 2.98 8.49
CA GLY A 29 -4.97 2.95 9.91
C GLY A 29 -3.61 3.58 10.24
N ALA A 30 -2.63 3.45 9.34
CA ALA A 30 -1.30 4.04 9.50
C ALA A 30 -1.27 5.56 9.21
N ALA A 31 -2.27 6.11 8.52
CA ALA A 31 -2.25 7.47 7.98
C ALA A 31 -1.94 8.57 9.01
N ALA A 32 -2.41 8.42 10.25
CA ALA A 32 -2.17 9.38 11.33
C ALA A 32 -0.70 9.50 11.75
N GLN A 33 0.15 8.54 11.37
CA GLN A 33 1.56 8.47 11.74
C GLN A 33 2.49 8.82 10.56
N LEU A 34 1.93 9.11 9.39
CA LEU A 34 2.72 9.37 8.19
C LEU A 34 3.22 10.82 8.15
N PRO A 35 4.49 11.03 7.75
CA PRO A 35 5.01 12.38 7.55
C PRO A 35 4.55 12.92 6.19
N LEU A 36 3.33 13.50 6.16
CA LEU A 36 2.68 14.01 4.95
C LEU A 36 3.33 15.28 4.36
N ASP A 37 4.44 15.74 4.93
CA ASP A 37 5.17 16.95 4.55
C ASP A 37 6.47 16.68 3.78
N ARG A 38 6.85 15.41 3.62
CA ARG A 38 8.09 15.01 2.94
C ARG A 38 7.92 13.73 2.12
N ALA A 39 8.82 13.55 1.16
CA ALA A 39 8.82 12.36 0.32
C ALA A 39 9.11 11.10 1.14
N VAL A 40 8.31 10.05 0.94
CA VAL A 40 8.45 8.75 1.59
C VAL A 40 8.02 7.65 0.61
N SER A 41 8.68 6.49 0.69
CA SER A 41 8.29 5.28 -0.03
C SER A 41 8.32 4.07 0.91
N HIS A 42 7.29 3.24 0.83
CA HIS A 42 7.18 1.97 1.54
C HIS A 42 6.74 0.87 0.58
N ASP A 43 7.24 -0.35 0.78
CA ASP A 43 6.79 -1.51 0.03
C ASP A 43 5.38 -1.92 0.47
N LEU A 44 4.53 -2.23 -0.50
CA LEU A 44 3.24 -2.86 -0.25
C LEU A 44 3.42 -4.37 -0.29
N MET A 45 2.93 -5.03 0.76
CA MET A 45 3.04 -6.48 0.90
C MET A 45 1.66 -7.13 0.87
N ASP A 46 1.54 -8.26 0.18
CA ASP A 46 0.35 -9.11 0.25
C ASP A 46 0.27 -9.86 1.60
N SER A 47 -0.76 -10.68 1.78
CA SER A 47 -0.93 -11.50 2.99
C SER A 47 0.12 -12.60 3.16
N GLN A 48 0.86 -12.94 2.09
CA GLN A 48 1.96 -13.90 2.08
C GLN A 48 3.34 -13.22 2.23
N TYR A 49 3.38 -11.93 2.56
CA TYR A 49 4.61 -11.13 2.67
C TYR A 49 5.42 -11.07 1.37
N ARG A 50 4.75 -11.06 0.22
CA ARG A 50 5.36 -10.77 -1.08
C ARG A 50 5.15 -9.31 -1.43
N MET A 51 6.18 -8.69 -2.02
CA MET A 51 6.08 -7.32 -2.52
C MET A 51 5.12 -7.28 -3.71
N VAL A 52 4.11 -6.39 -3.65
CA VAL A 52 3.05 -6.25 -4.65
C VAL A 52 2.83 -4.81 -5.08
N GLY A 53 3.69 -3.88 -4.66
CA GLY A 53 3.55 -2.47 -5.02
C GLY A 53 4.31 -1.53 -4.10
N THR A 54 3.95 -0.24 -4.19
CA THR A 54 4.55 0.82 -3.38
C THR A 54 3.49 1.79 -2.85
N PHE A 55 3.70 2.25 -1.62
CA PHE A 55 3.04 3.39 -1.02
C PHE A 55 4.01 4.57 -1.09
N ARG A 56 3.60 5.70 -1.70
CA ARG A 56 4.45 6.89 -1.85
C ARG A 56 3.75 8.16 -1.40
N ILE A 57 4.53 9.08 -0.82
CA ILE A 57 4.19 10.49 -0.65
C ILE A 57 5.21 11.28 -1.46
N GLU A 58 4.74 12.15 -2.36
CA GLU A 58 5.58 12.97 -3.26
C GLU A 58 4.90 14.28 -3.72
#